data_AF-A0A3C0DTX8-F1
#
_entry.id   AF-A0A3C0DTX8-F1
#
_cell.length_a   1.000
_cell.length_b   1.000
_cell.length_c   1.000
_cell.angle_alpha   90.00
_cell.angle_beta   90.00
_cell.angle_gamma   90.00
#
_symmetry.space_group_name_H-M   'P 1'
#
loop_
_entity.id
_entity.type
_entity.pdbx_description
1 polymer ?
#
loop_
_entity_poly.entity_id
_entity_poly.type
_entity_poly.pdbx_seq_one_letter_code
_entity_poly.pdbx_strand_id
1 'polypeptide(L)' 'MDCLVIKGGVPLKGEVRISGAKNAALPLMAATLLTREECVLRNLPNLSDVRFMARILESLGA' A
#
# COMPACT_ATOMS: atom_id res chain seq x y z
N MET A 1 -1.33 -3.51 22.71
CA MET A 1 -1.52 -2.07 22.44
C MET A 1 -0.14 -1.57 22.05
N ASP A 2 0.03 -1.22 20.79
CA ASP A 2 1.36 -0.93 20.26
C ASP A 2 1.72 0.53 20.57
N CYS A 3 2.99 0.77 20.90
CA CYS A 3 3.49 2.12 21.14
C CYS A 3 4.81 2.34 20.40
N LEU A 4 5.03 3.58 19.97
CA LEU A 4 6.32 4.04 19.46
C LEU A 4 6.97 4.89 20.53
N VAL A 5 8.09 4.42 21.09
CA VAL A 5 8.90 5.17 22.04
C VAL A 5 10.04 5.85 21.27
N ILE A 6 9.94 7.17 21.12
CA ILE A 6 10.90 7.97 20.34
C ILE A 6 11.84 8.70 21.30
N LYS A 7 13.15 8.53 21.12
CA LYS A 7 14.18 9.32 21.80
C LYS A 7 14.64 10.46 20.89
N GLY A 8 14.39 11.69 21.29
CA GLY A 8 14.80 12.89 20.55
C GLY A 8 16.28 13.24 20.70
N GLY A 9 16.68 14.39 20.13
CA GLY A 9 18.01 14.98 20.31
C GLY A 9 19.00 14.77 19.16
N VAL A 10 18.63 14.02 18.12
CA VAL A 10 19.48 13.76 16.95
C VAL A 10 18.80 14.28 15.68
N PRO A 11 19.40 15.27 14.97
CA PRO A 11 18.91 15.69 13.66
C PRO A 11 18.98 14.54 12.64
N LEU A 12 17.91 14.36 11.85
CA LEU A 12 17.89 13.37 10.77
C LEU A 12 18.83 13.81 9.64
N LYS A 13 19.62 12.88 9.11
CA LYS A 13 20.47 13.06 7.92
C LYS A 13 20.40 11.81 7.05
N GLY A 14 20.19 12.00 5.75
CA GLY A 14 20.12 10.93 4.76
C GLY A 14 18.90 11.07 3.84
N GLU A 15 18.66 10.04 3.06
CA GLU A 15 17.57 9.97 2.09
C GLU A 15 16.74 8.71 2.32
N VAL A 16 15.44 8.79 2.05
CA VAL A 16 14.53 7.65 2.10
C VAL A 16 13.68 7.61 0.84
N ARG A 17 13.41 6.41 0.34
CA ARG A 17 12.50 6.24 -0.80
C ARG A 17 11.06 6.10 -0.30
N ILE A 18 10.17 6.92 -0.83
CA ILE A 18 8.75 6.88 -0.51
C ILE A 18 8.04 5.89 -1.45
N SER A 19 7.07 5.15 -0.91
CA SER A 19 6.18 4.27 -1.68
C SER A 19 5.08 5.07 -2.40
N GLY A 20 4.32 4.43 -3.29
CA GLY A 20 3.18 5.06 -3.95
C GLY A 20 2.07 5.50 -2.99
N ALA A 21 1.14 6.31 -3.50
CA ALA A 21 0.07 6.88 -2.69
C ALA A 21 -1.07 5.87 -2.45
N LYS A 22 -1.51 5.74 -1.20
CA LYS A 22 -2.66 4.89 -0.82
C LYS A 22 -3.90 5.20 -1.66
N ASN A 23 -4.20 6.48 -1.82
CA ASN A 23 -5.43 6.92 -2.48
C ASN A 23 -5.39 6.75 -4.00
N ALA A 24 -4.21 6.50 -4.58
CA ALA A 24 -4.08 6.05 -5.97
C ALA A 24 -4.14 4.52 -6.05
N ALA A 25 -3.48 3.82 -5.10
CA ALA A 25 -3.43 2.36 -5.05
C ALA A 25 -4.82 1.71 -4.97
N LEU A 26 -5.67 2.13 -4.03
CA LEU A 26 -6.97 1.50 -3.80
C LEU A 26 -7.91 1.51 -5.01
N PRO A 27 -8.16 2.65 -5.70
CA PRO A 27 -8.99 2.64 -6.90
C PRO A 27 -8.34 1.89 -8.07
N LEU A 28 -7.02 1.92 -8.21
CA LEU A 28 -6.31 1.12 -9.23
C LEU A 28 -6.50 -0.38 -8.99
N MET A 29 -6.45 -0.84 -7.74
CA MET A 29 -6.75 -2.22 -7.36
C MET A 29 -8.20 -2.60 -7.69
N ALA A 30 -9.16 -1.72 -7.48
CA ALA A 30 -10.56 -1.98 -7.89
C ALA A 30 -10.72 -2.01 -9.42
N ALA A 31 -10.00 -1.13 -10.13
CA ALA A 31 -10.06 -1.04 -11.59
C ALA A 31 -9.58 -2.30 -12.30
N THR A 32 -8.74 -3.14 -11.67
CA THR A 32 -8.30 -4.41 -12.26
C THR A 32 -9.45 -5.39 -12.49
N LEU A 33 -10.58 -5.22 -11.80
CA LEU A 33 -11.80 -6.01 -12.01
C LEU A 33 -12.50 -5.72 -13.35
N LEU A 34 -12.13 -4.64 -14.03
CA LEU A 34 -12.76 -4.21 -15.29
C LEU A 34 -12.19 -4.93 -16.53
N THR A 35 -11.16 -5.76 -16.36
CA THR A 35 -10.54 -6.53 -17.44
C THR A 35 -10.26 -7.97 -17.00
N ARG A 36 -10.10 -8.86 -17.97
CA ARG A 36 -9.62 -10.24 -17.75
C ARG A 36 -8.11 -10.37 -17.95
N GLU A 37 -7.46 -9.32 -18.44
CA GLU A 37 -6.02 -9.29 -18.64
C GLU A 37 -5.27 -9.13 -17.31
N GLU A 38 -4.04 -9.66 -17.26
CA GLU A 38 -3.17 -9.51 -16.10
C GLU A 38 -2.83 -8.03 -15.85
N CYS A 39 -3.09 -7.55 -14.64
CA CYS A 39 -2.78 -6.19 -14.22
C CYS A 39 -1.64 -6.17 -13.21
N VAL A 40 -0.48 -5.63 -13.60
CA VAL A 40 0.70 -5.52 -12.71
C VAL A 40 0.82 -4.13 -12.11
N LEU A 41 0.41 -3.97 -10.84
CA LEU A 41 0.55 -2.72 -10.10
C LEU A 41 1.91 -2.65 -9.38
N ARG A 42 2.74 -1.66 -9.71
CA ARG A 42 4.06 -1.44 -9.11
C ARG A 42 4.03 -0.27 -8.13
N ASN A 43 4.97 -0.26 -7.18
CA ASN A 43 5.13 0.81 -6.19
C ASN A 43 3.92 0.99 -5.25
N LEU A 44 3.19 -0.07 -4.92
CA LEU A 44 2.13 -0.01 -3.92
C LEU A 44 2.70 0.21 -2.50
N PRO A 45 2.05 1.03 -1.64
CA PRO A 45 2.48 1.20 -0.27
C PRO A 45 2.09 0.01 0.61
N ASN A 46 2.96 -0.37 1.54
CA ASN A 46 2.71 -1.48 2.46
C ASN A 46 1.85 -1.04 3.66
N LEU A 47 0.56 -0.83 3.41
CA LEU A 47 -0.42 -0.38 4.40
C LEU A 47 -1.47 -1.44 4.67
N SER A 48 -2.10 -1.38 5.85
CA SER A 48 -3.23 -2.24 6.21
C SER A 48 -4.33 -2.21 5.17
N ASP A 49 -4.72 -1.02 4.73
CA ASP A 49 -5.80 -0.80 3.76
C ASP A 49 -5.52 -1.53 2.44
N VAL A 50 -4.28 -1.48 1.96
CA VAL A 50 -3.85 -2.16 0.72
C VAL A 50 -3.90 -3.69 0.89
N ARG A 51 -3.45 -4.20 2.04
CA ARG A 51 -3.53 -5.65 2.35
C ARG A 51 -4.98 -6.13 2.49
N PHE A 52 -5.85 -5.33 3.09
CA PHE A 52 -7.27 -5.65 3.18
C PHE A 52 -7.95 -5.61 1.80
N MET A 53 -7.62 -4.63 0.96
CA MET A 53 -8.13 -4.58 -0.41
C MET A 53 -7.70 -5.80 -1.22
N ALA A 54 -6.45 -6.26 -1.07
CA ALA A 54 -5.98 -7.49 -1.72
C ALA A 54 -6.82 -8.71 -1.29
N ARG A 55 -7.09 -8.86 0.00
CA ARG A 55 -7.97 -9.94 0.52
C ARG A 55 -9.40 -9.85 -0.01
N ILE A 56 -9.92 -8.63 -0.20
CA ILE A 56 -11.25 -8.44 -0.80
C ILE A 56 -11.23 -8.94 -2.26
N LEU A 57 -10.21 -8.56 -3.04
CA LEU A 57 -10.07 -9.04 -4.42
C LEU A 57 -9.92 -10.57 -4.48
N GLU A 58 -9.09 -11.18 -3.62
CA GLU A 58 -8.97 -12.64 -3.49
C GLU A 58 -10.33 -13.30 -3.20
N SER A 59 -11.14 -12.70 -2.30
CA SER A 59 -12.48 -13.22 -1.98
C SER A 59 -13.48 -13.12 -3.13
N LEU A 60 -13.23 -12.25 -4.12
CA LEU A 60 -14.00 -12.12 -5.34
C LEU A 60 -13.51 -13.08 -6.46
N GLY A 61 -12.44 -13.83 -6.21
CA GLY A 61 -11.87 -14.82 -7.14
C GLY A 61 -10.72 -14.31 -8.01
N ALA A 62 -10.03 -13.24 -7.58
CA ALA A 62 -8.78 -12.78 -8.19
C ALA A 62 -7.60 -13.73 -7.93
#